data_AF-A0A0S7ZCT4-F1
#
_entry.id   AF-A0A0S7ZCT4-F1
#
_cell.length_a   1.000
_cell.length_b   1.000
_cell.length_c   1.000
_cell.angle_alpha   90.00
_cell.angle_beta   90.00
_cell.angle_gamma   90.00
#
_symmetry.space_group_name_H-M   'P 1'
#
loop_
_entity.id
_entity.type
_entity.pdbx_description
1 polymer ?
#
loop_
_entity_poly.entity_id
_entity_poly.type
_entity_poly.pdbx_seq_one_letter_code
_entity_poly.pdbx_strand_id
1 'polypeptide(L)'
;MKSDKPFRTDLLAAATGGRERWDDPGADALETGWEEFAVGTRVEVRCADLVWRPGTVVETPHENDRAIVVECDERYHDDLTFLNGRGATIMVYMNTYRGIRSNIRKIDT
;
A
#
# COMPACT_ATOMS: atom_id res chain seq x y z
N MET A 1 12.87 10.04 35.33
CA MET A 1 11.88 9.15 34.71
C MET A 1 11.79 9.53 33.23
N LYS A 2 12.55 8.86 32.35
CA LYS A 2 12.43 9.11 30.91
C LYS A 2 11.31 8.20 30.42
N SER A 3 10.26 8.82 29.87
CA SER A 3 9.10 8.17 29.30
C SER A 3 9.54 7.14 28.26
N ASP A 4 9.31 5.86 28.54
CA ASP A 4 9.32 4.78 27.56
C ASP A 4 8.18 5.07 26.58
N LYS A 5 8.45 5.86 25.54
CA LYS A 5 7.55 5.94 24.40
C LYS A 5 7.44 4.51 23.85
N PRO A 6 6.22 3.97 23.69
CA PRO A 6 6.07 2.65 23.09
C PRO A 6 6.78 2.68 21.74
N PHE A 7 7.61 1.67 21.47
CA PHE A 7 8.19 1.42 20.14
C PHE A 7 7.02 1.24 19.17
N ARG A 8 6.47 2.34 18.66
CA ARG A 8 5.55 2.31 17.52
C ARG A 8 6.41 1.82 16.37
N THR A 9 6.18 0.59 15.94
CA THR A 9 6.78 0.06 14.72
C THR A 9 6.48 1.03 13.59
N ASP A 10 7.52 1.63 13.03
CA ASP A 10 7.41 2.48 11.86
C ASP A 10 7.03 1.59 10.67
N LEU A 11 5.73 1.44 10.43
CA LEU A 11 5.21 0.59 9.35
C LEU A 11 5.65 1.05 7.96
N LEU A 12 5.94 2.35 7.78
CA LEU A 12 6.45 2.87 6.53
C LEU A 12 7.91 2.46 6.33
N ALA A 13 8.73 2.61 7.36
CA ALA A 13 10.12 2.13 7.35
C ALA A 13 10.19 0.62 7.17
N ALA A 14 9.31 -0.15 7.82
CA ALA A 14 9.22 -1.59 7.62
C ALA A 14 8.85 -1.95 6.17
N ALA A 15 7.87 -1.25 5.58
CA ALA A 15 7.44 -1.47 4.21
C ALA A 15 8.53 -1.11 3.20
N THR A 16 9.24 0.00 3.43
CA THR A 16 10.22 0.57 2.48
C THR A 16 11.66 0.08 2.72
N GLY A 17 11.88 -0.84 3.66
CA GLY A 17 13.23 -1.28 4.03
C GLY A 17 14.08 -0.17 4.65
N GLY A 18 13.44 0.79 5.31
CA GLY A 18 14.08 1.93 5.98
C GLY A 18 14.40 3.11 5.08
N ARG A 19 13.99 3.08 3.80
CA ARG A 19 14.18 4.19 2.85
C ARG A 19 13.36 5.42 3.24
N GLU A 20 12.22 5.24 3.92
CA GLU A 20 11.32 6.30 4.35
C GLU A 20 10.81 6.07 5.78
N ARG A 21 10.41 7.16 6.44
CA ARG A 21 9.96 7.17 7.85
C ARG A 21 8.71 8.00 8.06
N TRP A 22 7.98 7.73 9.13
CA TRP A 22 6.74 8.47 9.45
C TRP A 22 6.93 9.97 9.65
N ASP A 23 8.14 10.42 10.01
CA ASP A 23 8.49 11.81 10.29
C ASP A 23 9.13 12.55 9.09
N ASP A 24 9.22 11.91 7.92
CA ASP A 24 9.77 12.54 6.72
C ASP A 24 8.89 13.72 6.25
N PRO A 25 9.50 14.82 5.77
CA PRO A 25 8.74 15.94 5.20
C PRO A 25 7.84 15.50 4.05
N GLY A 26 6.55 15.87 4.10
CA GLY A 26 5.58 15.50 3.07
C GLY A 26 4.90 14.14 3.27
N ALA A 27 5.24 13.39 4.32
CA ALA A 27 4.59 12.12 4.64
C ALA A 27 3.07 12.24 4.80
N ASP A 28 2.57 13.42 5.17
CA ASP A 28 1.15 13.71 5.44
C ASP A 28 0.43 14.36 4.25
N ALA A 29 1.11 14.52 3.11
CA ALA A 29 0.47 15.02 1.90
C ALA A 29 -0.64 14.04 1.48
N LEU A 30 -1.88 14.54 1.42
CA LEU A 30 -3.03 13.73 1.03
C LEU A 30 -2.99 13.44 -0.46
N GLU A 31 -3.35 12.20 -0.82
CA GLU A 31 -3.56 11.78 -2.21
C GLU A 31 -2.34 11.91 -3.12
N THR A 32 -1.13 11.82 -2.56
CA THR A 32 0.13 11.85 -3.33
C THR A 32 0.88 10.52 -3.23
N GLY A 33 1.74 10.23 -4.21
CA GLY A 33 2.62 9.06 -4.21
C GLY A 33 1.99 7.80 -4.81
N TRP A 34 0.71 7.85 -5.16
CA TRP A 34 0.03 6.77 -5.87
C TRP A 34 0.48 6.71 -7.34
N GLU A 35 0.91 7.84 -7.92
CA GLU A 35 1.39 7.97 -9.31
C GLU A 35 2.59 7.06 -9.61
N GLU A 36 3.29 6.64 -8.56
CA GLU A 36 4.43 5.74 -8.67
C GLU A 36 4.02 4.32 -9.08
N PHE A 37 2.77 3.93 -8.81
CA PHE A 37 2.25 2.57 -8.99
C PHE A 37 1.37 2.49 -10.24
N ALA A 38 1.98 2.67 -11.41
CA ALA A 38 1.28 2.55 -12.69
C ALA A 38 0.76 1.11 -12.94
N VAL A 39 -0.31 0.98 -13.74
CA VAL A 39 -0.81 -0.31 -14.22
C VAL A 39 0.32 -1.15 -14.85
N GLY A 40 0.36 -2.44 -14.53
CA GLY A 40 1.41 -3.38 -14.93
C GLY A 40 2.60 -3.43 -13.98
N THR A 41 2.71 -2.52 -13.01
CA THR A 41 3.81 -2.55 -12.02
C THR A 41 3.70 -3.77 -11.12
N ARG A 42 4.83 -4.47 -10.91
CA ARG A 42 4.95 -5.54 -9.91
C ARG A 42 5.17 -4.97 -8.52
N VAL A 43 4.36 -5.41 -7.58
CA VAL A 43 4.30 -4.86 -6.23
C VAL A 43 4.12 -5.95 -5.19
N GLU A 44 4.46 -5.65 -3.96
CA GLU A 44 3.87 -6.32 -2.80
C GLU A 44 2.84 -5.38 -2.17
N VAL A 45 1.67 -5.92 -1.87
CA VAL A 45 0.57 -5.21 -1.22
C VAL A 45 0.27 -5.84 0.13
N ARG A 46 -0.01 -5.02 1.14
CA ARG A 46 -0.42 -5.48 2.45
C ARG A 46 -1.93 -5.71 2.45
N CYS A 47 -2.35 -6.96 2.53
CA CYS A 47 -3.75 -7.35 2.51
C CYS A 47 -4.43 -7.12 3.87
N ALA A 48 -5.75 -7.31 3.93
CA ALA A 48 -6.57 -7.09 5.13
C ALA A 48 -6.17 -7.95 6.34
N ASP A 49 -5.56 -9.11 6.10
CA ASP A 49 -4.97 -9.99 7.12
C ASP A 49 -3.56 -9.57 7.55
N LEU A 50 -3.12 -8.37 7.14
CA LEU A 50 -1.84 -7.75 7.44
C LEU A 50 -0.61 -8.45 6.85
N VAL A 51 -0.83 -9.42 5.94
CA VAL A 51 0.23 -10.15 5.24
C VAL A 51 0.55 -9.44 3.91
N TRP A 52 1.84 -9.33 3.61
CA TRP A 52 2.33 -8.81 2.34
C TRP A 52 2.24 -9.90 1.28
N ARG A 53 1.65 -9.59 0.12
CA ARG A 53 1.51 -10.53 -0.99
C ARG A 53 1.97 -9.91 -2.30
N PRO A 54 2.68 -10.67 -3.15
CA PRO A 54 3.07 -10.21 -4.47
C PRO A 54 1.84 -10.12 -5.39
N GLY A 55 1.84 -9.13 -6.27
CA GLY A 55 0.78 -8.88 -7.22
C GLY A 55 1.14 -7.86 -8.29
N THR A 56 0.20 -7.63 -9.21
CA THR A 56 0.34 -6.66 -10.30
C THR A 56 -0.73 -5.59 -10.18
N VAL A 57 -0.36 -4.32 -10.35
CA VAL A 57 -1.35 -3.23 -10.44
C VAL A 57 -2.17 -3.42 -11.73
N VAL A 58 -3.49 -3.51 -11.61
CA VAL A 58 -4.39 -3.71 -12.76
C VAL A 58 -5.27 -2.49 -13.06
N GLU A 59 -5.47 -1.60 -12.08
CA GLU A 59 -6.27 -0.40 -12.26
C GLU A 59 -5.82 0.75 -11.34
N THR A 60 -5.87 1.97 -11.86
CA THR A 60 -5.67 3.23 -11.12
C THR A 60 -6.75 4.24 -11.53
N PRO A 61 -7.96 4.21 -10.94
CA PRO A 61 -9.06 5.06 -11.38
C PRO A 61 -8.81 6.54 -11.03
N HIS A 62 -9.24 7.44 -11.91
CA HIS A 62 -8.94 8.87 -11.81
C HIS A 62 -10.14 9.78 -11.57
N GLU A 63 -11.37 9.36 -11.88
CA GLU A 63 -12.50 10.29 -11.95
C GLU A 63 -13.40 10.34 -10.71
N ASN A 64 -13.44 9.33 -9.83
CA ASN A 64 -14.29 9.37 -8.62
C ASN A 64 -13.77 8.54 -7.43
N ASP A 65 -13.08 7.43 -7.68
CA ASP A 65 -12.47 6.57 -6.67
C ASP A 65 -10.97 6.46 -6.92
N ARG A 66 -10.20 7.47 -6.53
CA ARG A 66 -8.73 7.36 -6.59
C ARG A 66 -8.32 6.15 -5.75
N ALA A 67 -7.83 5.12 -6.42
CA ALA A 67 -7.44 3.86 -5.82
C ALA A 67 -6.31 3.21 -6.61
N ILE A 68 -5.61 2.29 -5.96
CA ILE A 68 -4.69 1.36 -6.62
C ILE A 68 -5.30 -0.03 -6.44
N VAL A 69 -5.63 -0.68 -7.55
CA VAL A 69 -6.12 -2.07 -7.54
C VAL A 69 -4.98 -2.99 -7.92
N VAL A 70 -4.72 -3.98 -7.07
CA VAL A 70 -3.69 -4.99 -7.25
C VAL A 70 -4.35 -6.36 -7.38
N GLU A 71 -4.02 -7.09 -8.43
CA GLU A 71 -4.31 -8.51 -8.54
C GLU A 71 -3.15 -9.30 -7.91
N CYS A 72 -3.38 -9.94 -6.76
CA CYS A 72 -2.39 -10.78 -6.10
C CYS A 72 -2.17 -12.07 -6.89
N ASP A 73 -0.95 -12.62 -6.80
CA ASP A 73 -0.62 -13.87 -7.50
C ASP A 73 -1.42 -15.06 -6.93
N GLU A 74 -1.69 -15.04 -5.63
CA GLU A 74 -2.45 -16.04 -4.91
C GLU A 74 -3.76 -15.49 -4.33
N ARG A 75 -4.77 -16.36 -4.22
CA ARG A 75 -6.03 -16.05 -3.55
C ARG A 75 -5.79 -15.88 -2.05
N TYR A 76 -6.39 -14.84 -1.46
CA TYR A 76 -6.25 -14.56 -0.03
C TYR A 76 -7.57 -14.26 0.69
N HIS A 77 -8.68 -14.12 -0.04
CA HIS A 77 -10.01 -13.97 0.55
C HIS A 77 -11.07 -14.77 -0.21
N ASP A 78 -12.22 -14.99 0.46
CA ASP A 78 -13.27 -15.85 -0.09
C ASP A 78 -14.21 -15.17 -1.08
N ASP A 79 -14.23 -13.84 -1.11
CA ASP A 79 -15.03 -13.08 -2.08
C ASP A 79 -14.50 -13.28 -3.51
N LEU A 80 -15.19 -14.13 -4.28
CA LEU A 80 -14.86 -14.45 -5.66
C LEU A 80 -15.28 -13.35 -6.65
N THR A 81 -16.08 -12.36 -6.23
CA THR A 81 -16.54 -11.29 -7.11
C THR A 81 -15.42 -10.33 -7.46
N PHE A 82 -14.48 -10.10 -6.52
CA PHE A 82 -13.35 -9.21 -6.72
C PHE A 82 -12.08 -10.01 -7.11
N LEU A 83 -11.77 -9.99 -8.41
CA LEU A 83 -10.61 -10.67 -9.01
C LEU A 83 -10.45 -12.14 -8.54
N ASN A 84 -11.57 -12.85 -8.38
CA ASN A 84 -11.62 -14.25 -7.94
C ASN A 84 -10.92 -14.50 -6.58
N GLY A 85 -11.06 -13.57 -5.64
CA GLY A 85 -10.45 -13.66 -4.30
C GLY A 85 -8.99 -13.20 -4.22
N ARG A 86 -8.50 -12.54 -5.28
CA ARG A 86 -7.11 -12.07 -5.41
C ARG A 86 -6.98 -10.55 -5.37
N GLY A 87 -8.09 -9.82 -5.35
CA GLY A 87 -8.05 -8.37 -5.50
C GLY A 87 -7.72 -7.68 -4.19
N ALA A 88 -6.77 -6.76 -4.20
CA ALA A 88 -6.49 -5.84 -3.10
C ALA A 88 -6.65 -4.39 -3.58
N THR A 89 -7.23 -3.53 -2.74
CA THR A 89 -7.48 -2.12 -3.08
C THR A 89 -6.86 -1.20 -2.04
N ILE A 90 -6.06 -0.24 -2.49
CA ILE A 90 -5.60 0.89 -1.68
C ILE A 90 -6.40 2.12 -2.06
N MET A 91 -7.25 2.62 -1.16
CA MET A 91 -8.07 3.81 -1.38
C MET A 91 -7.21 5.07 -1.23
N VAL A 92 -6.81 5.70 -2.34
CA VAL A 92 -5.91 6.86 -2.36
C VAL A 92 -6.58 8.09 -1.73
N TYR A 93 -7.86 8.34 -2.01
CA TYR A 93 -8.54 9.55 -1.52
C TYR A 93 -8.69 9.65 0.01
N MET A 94 -8.52 8.54 0.72
CA MET A 94 -8.53 8.48 2.20
C MET A 94 -7.14 8.34 2.79
N ASN A 95 -6.09 8.42 1.97
CA ASN A 95 -4.73 8.17 2.40
C ASN A 95 -3.81 9.36 2.15
N THR A 96 -2.81 9.44 3.02
CA THR A 96 -1.63 10.28 2.87
C THR A 96 -0.57 9.53 2.08
N TYR A 97 0.47 10.22 1.63
CA TYR A 97 1.68 9.64 1.03
C TYR A 97 2.17 8.40 1.81
N ARG A 98 2.36 8.57 3.12
CA ARG A 98 2.76 7.49 4.03
C ARG A 98 1.70 6.40 4.16
N GLY A 99 0.41 6.75 4.13
CA GLY A 99 -0.70 5.80 4.17
C GLY A 99 -0.66 4.86 2.98
N ILE A 100 -0.47 5.39 1.77
CA ILE A 100 -0.30 4.62 0.54
C ILE A 100 0.91 3.70 0.67
N ARG A 101 2.11 4.25 0.93
CA ARG A 101 3.35 3.46 0.96
C ARG A 101 3.47 2.49 2.13
N SER A 102 2.66 2.65 3.19
CA SER A 102 2.55 1.64 4.26
C SER A 102 1.77 0.38 3.85
N ASN A 103 1.06 0.44 2.72
CA ASN A 103 0.23 -0.65 2.19
C ASN A 103 0.72 -1.23 0.87
N ILE A 104 1.64 -0.57 0.15
CA ILE A 104 2.13 -1.04 -1.14
C ILE A 104 3.60 -0.66 -1.36
N ARG A 105 4.38 -1.54 -1.99
CA ARG A 105 5.76 -1.29 -2.39
C ARG A 105 6.09 -1.96 -3.72
N LYS A 106 6.99 -1.37 -4.51
CA LYS A 106 7.49 -2.00 -5.74
C LYS A 106 8.37 -3.20 -5.41
N ILE A 107 8.27 -4.24 -6.22
CA ILE A 107 9.28 -5.30 -6.26
C ILE A 107 10.32 -4.85 -7.29
N ASP A 108 11.53 -4.52 -6.83
CA ASP A 108 12.64 -4.23 -7.73
C ASP A 108 12.95 -5.54 -8.51
N THR A 109 12.72 -5.54 -9.83
CA THR A 109 13.11 -6.63 -10.75
C THR A 109 14.57 -6.53 -11.15
#